data_AF-A0A433F7J0-F1
#
_entry.id   AF-A0A433F7J0-F1
#
_cell.length_a   1.000
_cell.length_b   1.000
_cell.length_c   1.000
_cell.angle_alpha   90.00
_cell.angle_beta   90.00
_cell.angle_gamma   90.00
#
_symmetry.space_group_name_H-M   'P 1'
#
loop_
_entity.id
_entity.type
_entity.pdbx_description
1 polymer ?
#
loop_
_entity_poly.entity_id
_entity_poly.type
_entity_poly.pdbx_seq_one_letter_code
_entity_poly.pdbx_strand_id
1 'polypeptide(L)'
;MDVSPITVGMHCYTRMLTSKSHPVVLTVSPGHVRIAAENEVFYDGPADQLEAKYKTLKASIEVRPAGGKPLYVAALGAASSGEHSPAQVEEILRNQERAAQDPQASQLEAGRTVWIGGSNHADGTYGGGLQILAGPELGTLKKVGAMVTEALYAVGVRPL
;
A
#
# COMPACT_ATOMS: atom_id res chain seq x y z
N MET A 1 22.84 -4.18 11.79
CA MET A 1 22.63 -4.39 10.35
C MET A 1 21.37 -3.64 10.01
N ASP A 2 21.44 -2.76 9.03
CA ASP A 2 20.30 -1.94 8.59
C ASP A 2 19.45 -2.81 7.66
N VAL A 3 18.20 -3.07 8.01
CA VAL A 3 17.32 -3.93 7.21
C VAL A 3 16.83 -3.12 6.02
N SER A 4 16.92 -3.70 4.83
CA SER A 4 16.46 -3.02 3.61
C SER A 4 14.96 -2.72 3.70
N PRO A 5 14.53 -1.47 3.41
CA PRO A 5 13.12 -1.13 3.44
C PRO A 5 12.36 -1.88 2.35
N ILE A 6 11.16 -2.34 2.68
CA ILE A 6 10.20 -2.90 1.71
C ILE A 6 9.34 -1.75 1.19
N THR A 7 9.28 -1.57 -0.12
CA THR A 7 8.45 -0.56 -0.77
C THR A 7 7.40 -1.17 -1.68
N VAL A 8 6.16 -0.73 -1.54
CA VAL A 8 5.05 -1.16 -2.39
C VAL A 8 4.34 0.06 -2.97
N GLY A 9 4.16 0.08 -4.29
CA GLY A 9 3.35 1.10 -4.96
C GLY A 9 1.87 0.82 -4.74
N MET A 10 1.18 1.71 -4.05
CA MET A 10 -0.25 1.60 -3.73
C MET A 10 -0.98 2.90 -4.04
N HIS A 11 -2.27 2.95 -3.74
CA HIS A 11 -3.04 4.18 -3.74
C HIS A 11 -3.65 4.47 -2.37
N CYS A 12 -3.60 5.73 -1.95
CA CYS A 12 -4.14 6.20 -0.67
C CYS A 12 -5.47 6.94 -0.85
N TYR A 13 -6.44 6.60 0.00
CA TYR A 13 -7.75 7.22 0.12
C TYR A 13 -7.90 7.78 1.54
N THR A 14 -8.22 9.06 1.66
CA THR A 14 -8.48 9.72 2.96
C THR A 14 -9.94 9.60 3.40
N ARG A 15 -10.81 9.11 2.51
CA ARG A 15 -12.23 8.81 2.76
C ARG A 15 -12.64 7.60 1.96
N MET A 16 -13.51 6.77 2.53
CA MET A 16 -14.22 5.74 1.77
C MET A 16 -15.16 6.42 0.76
N LEU A 17 -15.45 5.77 -0.37
CA LEU A 17 -16.41 6.27 -1.38
C LEU A 17 -15.96 7.56 -2.08
N THR A 18 -14.67 7.72 -2.36
CA THR A 18 -14.10 8.86 -3.10
C THR A 18 -13.79 8.49 -4.56
N SER A 19 -13.93 9.45 -5.47
CA SER A 19 -13.48 9.34 -6.87
C SER A 19 -12.00 9.67 -7.04
N LYS A 20 -11.33 10.15 -5.99
CA LYS A 20 -9.92 10.55 -5.99
C LYS A 20 -9.11 9.72 -5.01
N SER A 21 -7.94 9.27 -5.44
CA SER A 21 -6.90 8.69 -4.61
C SER A 21 -5.54 9.14 -5.09
N HIS A 22 -4.53 9.04 -4.24
CA HIS A 22 -3.17 9.46 -4.55
C HIS A 22 -2.29 8.23 -4.79
N PRO A 23 -1.48 8.16 -5.86
CA PRO A 23 -0.44 7.16 -5.97
C PRO A 23 0.58 7.39 -4.85
N VAL A 24 0.77 6.37 -4.02
CA VAL A 24 1.67 6.42 -2.86
C VAL A 24 2.70 5.31 -2.93
N VAL A 25 3.85 5.58 -2.34
CA VAL A 25 4.82 4.55 -1.96
C VAL A 25 4.59 4.26 -0.48
N LEU A 26 4.19 3.02 -0.18
CA LEU A 26 4.22 2.49 1.18
C LEU A 26 5.62 1.95 1.43
N THR A 27 6.34 2.54 2.37
CA THR A 27 7.66 2.09 2.82
C THR A 27 7.54 1.47 4.21
N VAL A 28 8.03 0.25 4.35
CA VAL A 28 8.00 -0.54 5.57
C VAL A 28 9.44 -0.83 5.98
N SER A 29 9.84 -0.35 7.14
CA SER A 29 11.18 -0.54 7.73
C SER A 29 11.03 -1.00 9.18
N PRO A 30 12.05 -1.62 9.81
CA PRO A 30 11.93 -2.05 11.20
C PRO A 30 11.50 -0.89 12.12
N GLY A 31 10.35 -1.05 12.79
CA GLY A 31 9.80 -0.05 13.71
C GLY A 31 9.27 1.24 13.06
N HIS A 32 9.22 1.32 11.72
CA HIS A 32 8.88 2.56 11.03
C HIS A 32 8.07 2.32 9.75
N VAL A 33 7.06 3.17 9.52
CA VAL A 33 6.22 3.11 8.33
C VAL A 33 6.11 4.51 7.73
N ARG A 34 6.19 4.60 6.40
CA ARG A 34 5.96 5.83 5.65
C ARG A 34 4.96 5.57 4.52
N ILE A 35 3.98 6.45 4.38
CA ILE A 35 2.97 6.47 3.32
C ILE A 35 3.05 7.86 2.68
N ALA A 36 3.64 7.94 1.49
CA ALA A 36 3.88 9.21 0.82
C ALA A 36 3.50 9.16 -0.66
N ALA A 37 2.78 10.18 -1.11
CA ALA A 37 2.69 10.55 -2.52
C ALA A 37 3.89 11.44 -2.89
N GLU A 38 4.01 11.78 -4.18
CA GLU A 38 5.10 12.62 -4.69
C GLU A 38 5.26 13.95 -3.94
N ASN A 39 4.14 14.61 -3.59
CA ASN A 39 4.13 15.94 -2.99
C ASN A 39 3.48 15.99 -1.59
N GLU A 40 3.09 14.85 -1.03
CA GLU A 40 2.33 14.80 0.22
C GLU A 40 2.70 13.56 1.02
N VAL A 41 2.92 13.74 2.33
CA VAL A 41 3.15 12.65 3.28
C VAL A 41 1.89 12.45 4.10
N PHE A 42 1.26 11.28 3.97
CA PHE A 42 0.06 10.92 4.73
C PHE A 42 0.41 10.39 6.12
N TYR A 43 1.53 9.69 6.22
CA TYR A 43 2.06 9.17 7.46
C TYR A 43 3.57 8.96 7.33
N ASP A 44 4.33 9.29 8.36
CA ASP A 44 5.76 9.05 8.47
C ASP A 44 6.10 8.98 9.96
N GLY A 45 6.32 7.78 10.48
CA GLY A 45 6.52 7.62 11.91
C GLY A 45 6.56 6.17 12.42
N PRO A 46 6.56 6.02 13.76
CA PRO A 46 6.75 4.74 14.44
C PRO A 46 5.62 3.74 14.15
N ALA A 47 5.99 2.51 13.76
CA ALA A 47 5.03 1.47 13.40
C ALA A 47 4.04 1.14 14.54
N ASP A 48 4.49 1.20 15.80
CA ASP A 48 3.65 0.93 16.98
C ASP A 48 2.54 1.97 17.21
N GLN A 49 2.65 3.15 16.58
CA GLN A 49 1.63 4.20 16.56
C GLN A 49 0.63 4.04 15.41
N LEU A 50 0.77 2.99 14.59
CA LEU A 50 -0.23 2.61 13.59
C LEU A 50 -1.02 1.40 14.04
N GLU A 51 -2.30 1.41 13.69
CA GLU A 51 -3.15 0.23 13.68
C GLU A 51 -3.55 -0.07 12.23
N ALA A 52 -3.60 -1.35 11.84
CA ALA A 52 -4.00 -1.74 10.49
C ALA A 52 -5.02 -2.87 10.50
N LYS A 53 -5.97 -2.84 9.56
CA LYS A 53 -6.93 -3.92 9.31
C LYS A 53 -7.13 -4.11 7.83
N TYR A 54 -6.88 -5.33 7.38
CA TYR A 54 -7.21 -5.72 6.02
C TYR A 54 -8.73 -5.89 5.83
N LYS A 55 -9.26 -5.28 4.77
CA LYS A 55 -10.68 -5.30 4.38
C LYS A 55 -10.83 -6.10 3.09
N THR A 56 -10.92 -7.42 3.23
CA THR A 56 -10.95 -8.38 2.11
C THR A 56 -12.04 -8.09 1.06
N LEU A 57 -13.20 -7.58 1.47
CA LEU A 57 -14.30 -7.22 0.56
C LEU A 57 -13.95 -6.06 -0.39
N LYS A 58 -12.98 -5.23 -0.01
CA LYS A 58 -12.59 -4.02 -0.74
C LYS A 58 -11.12 -4.06 -1.17
N ALA A 59 -10.45 -5.20 -0.99
CA ALA A 59 -9.02 -5.41 -1.22
C ALA A 59 -8.15 -4.22 -0.79
N SER A 60 -8.47 -3.65 0.37
CA SER A 60 -7.84 -2.44 0.92
C SER A 60 -7.44 -2.67 2.36
N ILE A 61 -6.47 -1.89 2.83
CA ILE A 61 -5.97 -1.92 4.20
C ILE A 61 -6.36 -0.59 4.81
N GLU A 62 -7.17 -0.63 5.86
CA GLU A 62 -7.40 0.53 6.71
C GLU A 62 -6.20 0.68 7.64
N VAL A 63 -5.51 1.81 7.57
CA VAL A 63 -4.38 2.19 8.43
C VAL A 63 -4.82 3.39 9.27
N ARG A 64 -4.61 3.32 10.58
CA ARG A 64 -5.06 4.33 11.53
C ARG A 64 -3.89 4.76 12.42
N PRO A 65 -3.37 5.98 12.24
CA PRO A 65 -2.46 6.58 13.21
C PRO A 65 -3.17 6.78 14.56
N ALA A 66 -2.45 6.63 15.66
CA ALA A 66 -2.96 6.87 17.00
C ALA A 66 -3.56 8.30 17.10
N GLY A 67 -4.86 8.40 17.38
CA GLY A 67 -5.58 9.69 17.43
C GLY A 67 -5.78 10.39 16.08
N GLY A 68 -5.39 9.75 14.97
CA GLY A 68 -5.50 10.26 13.62
C GLY A 68 -6.76 9.81 12.87
N LYS A 69 -6.94 10.35 11.67
CA LYS A 69 -7.99 9.90 10.74
C LYS A 69 -7.56 8.59 10.06
N PRO A 70 -8.50 7.69 9.74
CA PRO A 70 -8.17 6.49 8.98
C PRO A 70 -7.71 6.87 7.57
N LEU A 71 -6.65 6.22 7.13
CA LEU A 71 -6.17 6.17 5.77
C LEU A 71 -6.54 4.80 5.21
N TYR A 72 -6.89 4.72 3.93
CA TYR A 72 -7.06 3.44 3.26
C TYR A 72 -6.00 3.33 2.19
N VAL A 73 -5.22 2.26 2.20
CA VAL A 73 -4.26 1.95 1.13
C VAL A 73 -4.74 0.72 0.37
N ALA A 74 -4.73 0.79 -0.95
CA ALA A 74 -5.17 -0.31 -1.80
C ALA A 74 -4.28 -0.48 -3.03
N ALA A 75 -4.29 -1.68 -3.60
CA ALA A 75 -3.53 -2.01 -4.79
C ALA A 75 -4.07 -1.32 -6.06
N LEU A 76 -5.34 -0.90 -6.04
CA LEU A 76 -5.95 -0.09 -7.10
C LEU A 76 -6.22 1.32 -6.61
N GLY A 77 -6.10 2.27 -7.53
CA GLY A 77 -6.52 3.65 -7.35
C GLY A 77 -7.98 3.88 -7.71
N ALA A 78 -8.51 5.03 -7.30
CA ALA A 78 -9.79 5.52 -7.77
C ALA A 78 -9.72 5.87 -9.27
N ALA A 79 -10.87 6.04 -9.91
CA ALA A 79 -10.92 6.29 -11.36
C ALA A 79 -10.24 7.61 -11.78
N SER A 80 -10.17 8.62 -10.91
CA SER A 80 -9.41 9.86 -11.16
C SER A 80 -8.03 9.88 -10.51
N SER A 81 -7.45 8.70 -10.22
CA SER A 81 -6.08 8.62 -9.74
C SER A 81 -5.08 8.78 -10.88
N GLY A 82 -3.99 9.51 -10.60
CA GLY A 82 -2.83 9.51 -11.47
C GLY A 82 -2.01 8.22 -11.32
N GLU A 83 -1.08 8.03 -12.24
CA GLU A 83 -0.07 6.97 -12.18
C GLU A 83 1.02 7.32 -11.16
N HIS A 84 1.76 6.31 -10.70
CA HIS A 84 2.99 6.54 -9.95
C HIS A 84 3.99 7.32 -10.80
N SER A 85 4.61 8.35 -10.22
CA SER A 85 5.59 9.13 -10.96
C SER A 85 6.86 8.31 -11.22
N PRO A 86 7.68 8.65 -12.24
CA PRO A 86 8.91 7.92 -12.54
C PRO A 86 9.85 7.79 -11.33
N ALA A 87 9.91 8.81 -10.48
CA ALA A 87 10.71 8.79 -9.25
C ALA A 87 10.18 7.77 -8.23
N GLN A 88 8.86 7.66 -8.07
CA GLN A 88 8.24 6.65 -7.21
C GLN A 88 8.50 5.23 -7.74
N VAL A 89 8.40 5.04 -9.06
CA VAL A 89 8.69 3.76 -9.71
C VAL A 89 10.15 3.37 -9.50
N GLU A 90 11.09 4.30 -9.71
CA GLU A 90 12.52 4.07 -9.48
C GLU A 90 12.82 3.73 -8.02
N GLU A 91 12.20 4.45 -7.07
CA GLU A 91 12.33 4.15 -5.64
C GLU A 91 11.86 2.72 -5.32
N ILE A 92 10.70 2.33 -5.83
CA ILE A 92 10.13 0.98 -5.60
C ILE A 92 11.07 -0.09 -6.15
N LEU A 93 11.50 0.04 -7.41
CA LEU A 93 12.35 -0.95 -8.06
C LEU A 93 13.69 -1.11 -7.34
N ARG A 94 14.34 0.02 -6.98
CA ARG A 94 15.63 0.02 -6.28
C ARG A 94 15.53 -0.62 -4.90
N ASN A 95 14.51 -0.30 -4.13
CA ASN A 95 14.35 -0.84 -2.78
C ASN A 95 13.91 -2.31 -2.82
N GLN A 96 13.12 -2.71 -3.83
CA GLN A 96 12.75 -4.10 -4.04
C GLN A 96 13.96 -5.00 -4.32
N GLU A 97 14.89 -4.53 -5.16
CA GLU A 97 16.14 -5.27 -5.44
C GLU A 97 16.96 -5.49 -4.16
N ARG A 98 17.04 -4.47 -3.30
CA ARG A 98 17.72 -4.56 -2.01
C ARG A 98 17.01 -5.49 -1.03
N ALA A 99 15.69 -5.35 -0.90
CA ALA A 99 14.87 -6.18 -0.01
C ALA A 99 14.93 -7.67 -0.41
N ALA A 100 15.02 -7.98 -1.70
CA ALA A 100 15.16 -9.35 -2.18
C ALA A 100 16.51 -9.99 -1.84
N GLN A 101 17.55 -9.18 -1.61
CA GLN A 101 18.90 -9.63 -1.23
C GLN A 101 19.11 -9.62 0.30
N ASP A 102 18.22 -9.00 1.05
CA ASP A 102 18.27 -8.91 2.51
C ASP A 102 17.66 -10.17 3.16
N PRO A 103 18.40 -10.91 4.01
CA PRO A 103 17.90 -12.15 4.61
C PRO A 103 16.68 -12.01 5.52
N GLN A 104 16.41 -10.81 6.06
CA GLN A 104 15.24 -10.55 6.90
C GLN A 104 14.07 -10.05 6.04
N ALA A 105 14.29 -9.08 5.15
CA ALA A 105 13.21 -8.56 4.30
C ALA A 105 12.70 -9.60 3.29
N SER A 106 13.58 -10.44 2.74
CA SER A 106 13.22 -11.48 1.76
C SER A 106 12.36 -12.62 2.32
N GLN A 107 12.26 -12.75 3.65
CA GLN A 107 11.34 -13.70 4.29
C GLN A 107 9.88 -13.28 4.12
N LEU A 108 9.63 -11.98 3.99
CA LEU A 108 8.30 -11.43 3.75
C LEU A 108 8.00 -11.45 2.25
N GLU A 109 6.78 -11.86 1.87
CA GLU A 109 6.41 -11.90 0.45
C GLU A 109 6.48 -10.51 -0.21
N ALA A 110 6.21 -9.45 0.57
CA ALA A 110 6.37 -8.07 0.13
C ALA A 110 7.82 -7.73 -0.23
N GLY A 111 8.80 -8.27 0.50
CA GLY A 111 10.23 -8.03 0.27
C GLY A 111 10.79 -8.70 -0.98
N ARG A 112 10.01 -9.53 -1.68
CA ARG A 112 10.40 -10.21 -2.94
C ARG A 112 9.46 -9.93 -4.13
N THR A 113 8.40 -9.15 -3.95
CA THR A 113 7.38 -8.90 -4.98
C THR A 113 7.43 -7.46 -5.45
N VAL A 114 7.85 -7.22 -6.70
CA VAL A 114 7.65 -5.91 -7.34
C VAL A 114 6.14 -5.72 -7.58
N TRP A 115 5.55 -4.72 -6.92
CA TRP A 115 4.17 -4.31 -7.17
C TRP A 115 4.04 -2.79 -7.23
N ILE A 116 3.40 -2.33 -8.30
CA ILE A 116 3.07 -0.93 -8.53
C ILE A 116 1.57 -0.90 -8.86
N GLY A 117 0.80 -0.25 -8.01
CA GLY A 117 -0.65 -0.16 -8.13
C GLY A 117 -1.09 0.44 -9.46
N GLY A 118 -2.24 -0.02 -9.95
CA GLY A 118 -2.83 0.45 -11.19
C GLY A 118 -4.01 1.38 -10.98
N SER A 119 -4.26 2.24 -11.95
CA SER A 119 -5.52 2.98 -12.05
C SER A 119 -6.67 2.02 -12.37
N ASN A 120 -7.76 2.12 -11.62
CA ASN A 120 -8.99 1.42 -11.94
C ASN A 120 -9.64 2.01 -13.21
N HIS A 121 -9.76 1.22 -14.28
CA HIS A 121 -10.41 1.63 -15.53
C HIS A 121 -11.88 1.16 -15.56
N ALA A 122 -12.79 2.01 -15.10
CA ALA A 122 -14.22 2.00 -15.46
C ALA A 122 -14.88 3.34 -15.08
N ASP A 123 -15.51 3.97 -16.10
CA ASP A 123 -16.39 5.17 -16.17
C ASP A 123 -16.22 6.39 -15.22
N GLY A 124 -15.24 6.42 -14.33
CA GLY A 124 -15.09 7.52 -13.38
C GLY A 124 -15.91 7.35 -12.09
N THR A 125 -16.81 6.37 -12.00
CA THR A 125 -17.68 6.20 -10.84
C THR A 125 -17.13 5.19 -9.84
N TYR A 126 -17.47 5.37 -8.56
CA TYR A 126 -17.21 4.35 -7.51
C TYR A 126 -17.80 2.96 -7.89
N GLY A 127 -18.78 2.93 -8.79
CA GLY A 127 -19.39 1.74 -9.38
C GLY A 127 -18.51 0.99 -10.38
N GLY A 128 -17.66 1.69 -11.14
CA GLY A 128 -16.78 1.07 -12.12
C GLY A 128 -15.76 0.10 -11.50
N GLY A 129 -15.23 0.44 -10.32
CA GLY A 129 -14.31 -0.44 -9.58
C GLY A 129 -14.93 -1.69 -8.99
N LEU A 130 -16.25 -1.73 -8.81
CA LEU A 130 -16.94 -2.93 -8.35
C LEU A 130 -16.91 -4.05 -9.40
N GLN A 131 -16.77 -3.72 -10.69
CA GLN A 131 -16.62 -4.73 -11.74
C GLN A 131 -15.27 -5.46 -11.66
N ILE A 132 -14.19 -4.74 -11.33
CA ILE A 132 -12.88 -5.34 -11.04
C ILE A 132 -12.94 -6.24 -9.80
N LEU A 133 -13.74 -5.86 -8.79
CA LEU A 133 -13.98 -6.68 -7.61
C LEU A 133 -14.79 -7.96 -7.91
N ALA A 134 -15.41 -8.09 -9.09
CA ALA A 134 -16.08 -9.30 -9.55
C ALA A 134 -15.24 -10.08 -10.58
N GLY A 135 -14.11 -9.53 -11.03
CA GLY A 135 -13.25 -10.08 -12.07
C GLY A 135 -12.11 -10.96 -11.54
N PRO A 136 -11.34 -11.59 -12.45
CA PRO A 136 -10.18 -12.43 -12.11
C PRO A 136 -9.09 -11.67 -11.34
N GLU A 137 -9.06 -10.35 -11.47
CA GLU A 137 -8.10 -9.45 -10.82
C GLU A 137 -8.28 -9.38 -9.30
N LEU A 138 -9.49 -9.65 -8.77
CA LEU A 138 -9.76 -9.63 -7.32
C LEU A 138 -8.79 -10.54 -6.54
N GLY A 139 -8.44 -11.70 -7.09
CA GLY A 139 -7.49 -12.62 -6.45
C GLY A 139 -6.13 -11.97 -6.23
N THR A 140 -5.62 -11.27 -7.26
CA THR A 140 -4.37 -10.52 -7.21
C THR A 140 -4.44 -9.39 -6.20
N LEU A 141 -5.51 -8.60 -6.21
CA LEU A 141 -5.69 -7.49 -5.25
C LEU A 141 -5.72 -8.00 -3.81
N LYS A 142 -6.39 -9.13 -3.60
CA LYS A 142 -6.46 -9.74 -2.27
C LYS A 142 -5.11 -10.24 -1.80
N LYS A 143 -4.34 -10.83 -2.70
CA LYS A 143 -2.98 -11.28 -2.45
C LYS A 143 -2.08 -10.12 -2.05
N VAL A 144 -2.10 -9.02 -2.81
CA VAL A 144 -1.32 -7.81 -2.49
C VAL A 144 -1.73 -7.23 -1.14
N GLY A 145 -3.04 -7.12 -0.87
CA GLY A 145 -3.53 -6.63 0.42
C GLY A 145 -3.07 -7.48 1.61
N ALA A 146 -3.10 -8.82 1.48
CA ALA A 146 -2.61 -9.73 2.51
C ALA A 146 -1.09 -9.60 2.72
N MET A 147 -0.32 -9.63 1.64
CA MET A 147 1.14 -9.48 1.62
C MET A 147 1.59 -8.17 2.30
N VAL A 148 0.95 -7.06 1.98
CA VAL A 148 1.28 -5.76 2.59
C VAL A 148 0.89 -5.73 4.07
N THR A 149 -0.26 -6.32 4.43
CA THR A 149 -0.69 -6.39 5.83
C THR A 149 0.29 -7.22 6.68
N GLU A 150 0.78 -8.33 6.14
CA GLU A 150 1.83 -9.14 6.76
C GLU A 150 3.09 -8.31 7.04
N ALA A 151 3.58 -7.57 6.04
CA ALA A 151 4.75 -6.72 6.19
C ALA A 151 4.56 -5.61 7.25
N LEU A 152 3.37 -5.00 7.31
CA LEU A 152 3.04 -3.99 8.34
C LEU A 152 3.09 -4.60 9.74
N TYR A 153 2.47 -5.77 9.95
CA TYR A 153 2.50 -6.44 11.25
C TYR A 153 3.91 -6.88 11.65
N ALA A 154 4.73 -7.32 10.69
CA ALA A 154 6.10 -7.74 10.94
C ALA A 154 6.99 -6.60 11.49
N VAL A 155 6.66 -5.33 11.20
CA VAL A 155 7.43 -4.18 11.69
C VAL A 155 6.84 -3.51 12.93
N GLY A 156 5.78 -4.08 13.51
CA GLY A 156 5.19 -3.60 14.77
C GLY A 156 3.90 -2.80 14.62
N VAL A 157 3.29 -2.73 13.44
CA VAL A 157 1.94 -2.18 13.29
C VAL A 157 0.94 -3.06 14.02
N ARG A 158 0.06 -2.46 14.81
CA ARG A 158 -0.90 -3.19 15.64
C ARG A 158 -2.14 -3.60 14.81
N PRO A 159 -2.77 -4.75 15.08
CA PRO A 159 -4.05 -5.09 14.44
C PRO A 159 -5.19 -4.15 14.89
N LEU A 160 -6.05 -3.73 13.95
CA LEU A 160 -7.28 -2.96 14.18
C LEU A 160 -8.56 -3.83 14.17
#